data_AF-A0A3B9SPK2-F1
#
_entry.id   AF-A0A3B9SPK2-F1
#
_cell.length_a   1.000
_cell.length_b   1.000
_cell.length_c   1.000
_cell.angle_alpha   90.00
_cell.angle_beta   90.00
_cell.angle_gamma   90.00
#
_symmetry.space_group_name_H-M   'P 1'
#
loop_
_entity.id
_entity.type
_entity.pdbx_description
1 polymer ?
#
loop_
_entity_poly.entity_id
_entity_poly.type
_entity_poly.pdbx_seq_one_letter_code
_entity_poly.pdbx_strand_id
1 'polypeptide(L)'
;VVRQHHERLDGSGYPDGLKGDALLLEARILAVADVVDAMTSHRPYRPAHTLDAALGEIERGRGTLYDASVVDACFRVLGGGARATPEGDTP
;
A
#
# COMPACT_ATOMS: atom_id res chain seq x y z
N VAL A 1 13.81 2.30 -3.76
CA VAL A 1 12.45 1.79 -4.09
C VAL A 1 12.45 0.30 -4.44
N VAL A 2 13.00 -0.14 -5.59
CA VAL A 2 12.98 -1.57 -6.01
C VAL A 2 13.57 -2.54 -4.98
N ARG A 3 14.59 -2.14 -4.21
CA ARG A 3 15.14 -3.01 -3.16
C ARG A 3 14.27 -3.11 -1.90
N GLN A 4 13.51 -2.06 -1.57
CA GLN A 4 12.80 -1.94 -0.28
C GLN A 4 11.29 -2.22 -0.36
N HIS A 5 10.71 -2.40 -1.55
CA HIS A 5 9.24 -2.56 -1.67
C HIS A 5 8.71 -3.91 -1.15
N HIS A 6 9.60 -4.87 -0.87
CA HIS A 6 9.26 -6.12 -0.17
C HIS A 6 9.53 -6.05 1.34
N GLU A 7 10.04 -4.92 1.84
CA GLU A 7 10.11 -4.66 3.27
C GLU A 7 8.71 -4.37 3.83
N ARG A 8 8.55 -4.56 5.14
CA ARG A 8 7.27 -4.36 5.85
C ARG A 8 7.48 -3.43 7.02
N LEU A 9 6.46 -2.70 7.42
CA LEU A 9 6.58 -1.67 8.46
C LEU A 9 7.09 -2.23 9.81
N ASP A 10 6.75 -3.48 10.14
CA ASP A 10 7.21 -4.22 11.32
C ASP A 10 8.61 -4.85 11.20
N GLY A 11 9.22 -4.83 10.01
CA GLY A 11 10.51 -5.44 9.69
C GLY A 11 10.48 -6.94 9.45
N SER A 12 9.29 -7.54 9.24
CA SER A 12 9.15 -8.92 8.79
C SER A 12 9.44 -9.11 7.29
N GLY A 13 9.68 -8.02 6.56
CA GLY A 13 10.03 -8.04 5.15
C GLY A 13 11.52 -8.28 4.89
N TYR A 14 11.91 -8.21 3.62
CA TYR A 14 13.25 -8.54 3.15
C TYR A 14 13.68 -7.55 2.06
N PRO A 15 15.00 -7.40 1.77
CA PRO A 15 16.14 -8.18 2.25
C PRO A 15 16.82 -7.69 3.54
N ASP A 16 16.62 -6.44 3.94
CA ASP A 16 17.39 -5.75 4.96
C ASP A 16 16.64 -5.65 6.31
N GLY A 17 15.34 -6.02 6.36
CA GLY A 17 14.54 -6.08 7.59
C GLY A 17 14.21 -4.71 8.18
N LEU A 18 14.04 -3.71 7.31
CA LEU A 18 13.86 -2.31 7.69
C LEU A 18 12.49 -2.06 8.34
N LYS A 19 12.41 -1.08 9.25
CA LYS A 19 11.20 -0.78 10.04
C LYS A 19 10.83 0.70 10.00
N GLY A 20 9.54 0.99 10.17
CA GLY A 20 9.05 2.30 10.62
C GLY A 20 9.41 3.48 9.70
N ASP A 21 10.46 4.22 10.04
CA ASP A 21 10.94 5.37 9.26
C ASP A 21 12.24 5.11 8.48
N ALA A 22 12.84 3.92 8.64
CA ALA A 22 13.95 3.48 7.78
C ALA A 22 13.48 3.10 6.37
N LEU A 23 12.17 2.92 6.18
CA LEU A 23 11.57 2.69 4.86
C LEU A 23 11.37 4.02 4.13
N LEU A 24 11.77 4.05 2.87
CA LEU A 24 11.46 5.17 1.97
C LEU A 24 9.95 5.28 1.77
N LEU A 25 9.41 6.50 1.74
CA LEU A 25 7.99 6.76 1.48
C LEU A 25 7.52 6.09 0.19
N GLU A 26 8.34 6.13 -0.86
CA GLU A 26 8.02 5.52 -2.15
C GLU A 26 7.98 4.00 -2.07
N ALA A 27 8.79 3.37 -1.21
CA ALA A 27 8.70 1.93 -0.94
C ALA A 27 7.43 1.59 -0.13
N ARG A 28 7.09 2.44 0.86
CA ARG A 28 5.87 2.36 1.69
C ARG A 28 4.61 2.47 0.81
N ILE A 29 4.63 3.31 -0.23
CA ILE A 29 3.59 3.42 -1.28
C ILE A 29 3.56 2.20 -2.19
N LEU A 30 4.71 1.77 -2.71
CA LEU A 30 4.78 0.70 -3.69
C LEU A 30 4.35 -0.65 -3.09
N ALA A 31 4.66 -0.92 -1.81
CA ALA A 31 4.22 -2.13 -1.12
C ALA A 31 2.69 -2.26 -1.07
N VAL A 32 1.97 -1.18 -0.78
CA VAL A 32 0.49 -1.19 -0.77
C VAL A 32 -0.06 -1.37 -2.19
N ALA A 33 0.50 -0.65 -3.17
CA ALA A 33 0.08 -0.75 -4.56
C ALA A 33 0.30 -2.16 -5.15
N ASP A 34 1.42 -2.80 -4.83
CA ASP A 34 1.77 -4.15 -5.29
C ASP A 34 0.80 -5.20 -4.76
N VAL A 35 0.41 -5.12 -3.48
CA VAL A 35 -0.58 -6.03 -2.89
C VAL A 35 -1.95 -5.87 -3.55
N VAL A 36 -2.40 -4.63 -3.76
CA VAL A 36 -3.69 -4.38 -4.43
C VAL A 36 -3.66 -4.91 -5.85
N ASP A 37 -2.63 -4.56 -6.64
CA ASP A 37 -2.51 -5.01 -8.02
C ASP A 37 -2.43 -6.54 -8.12
N ALA A 38 -1.58 -7.18 -7.30
CA ALA A 38 -1.43 -8.64 -7.27
C ALA A 38 -2.74 -9.38 -6.92
N MET A 39 -3.62 -8.77 -6.12
CA MET A 39 -4.93 -9.34 -5.78
C MET A 39 -6.00 -9.07 -6.84
N THR A 40 -6.01 -7.89 -7.46
CA THR A 40 -7.03 -7.50 -8.45
C THR A 40 -6.69 -7.88 -9.89
N SER A 41 -5.42 -8.20 -10.18
CA SER A 41 -4.98 -8.57 -11.52
C SER A 41 -5.47 -9.97 -11.90
N HIS A 42 -6.15 -10.05 -13.05
CA HIS A 42 -6.67 -11.30 -13.58
C HIS A 42 -5.51 -12.18 -14.08
N ARG A 43 -5.21 -13.29 -13.40
CA ARG A 43 -4.24 -14.29 -13.89
C ARG A 43 -4.96 -15.47 -14.53
N PRO A 44 -4.38 -16.18 -15.51
CA PRO A 44 -5.06 -17.22 -16.29
C PRO A 44 -5.67 -18.39 -15.49
N TYR A 45 -5.34 -18.51 -14.19
CA TYR A 45 -5.76 -19.59 -13.30
C TYR A 45 -6.35 -19.12 -11.96
N ARG A 46 -6.61 -17.82 -11.79
CA ARG A 46 -7.21 -17.27 -10.56
C ARG A 46 -8.23 -16.20 -10.94
N PRO A 47 -9.51 -16.35 -10.61
CA PRO A 47 -10.46 -15.24 -10.69
C PRO A 47 -9.86 -14.06 -9.91
N ALA A 48 -9.88 -12.87 -10.49
CA ALA A 48 -9.48 -11.66 -9.77
C ALA A 48 -10.27 -11.59 -8.46
N HIS A 49 -9.59 -11.33 -7.35
CA HIS A 49 -10.31 -10.96 -6.13
C HIS A 49 -10.99 -9.62 -6.37
N THR A 50 -12.16 -9.41 -5.76
CA THR A 50 -12.83 -8.11 -5.84
C THR A 50 -11.92 -7.03 -5.24
N LEU A 51 -12.08 -5.79 -5.71
CA LEU A 51 -11.40 -4.64 -5.13
C LEU A 51 -11.59 -4.60 -3.61
N ASP A 52 -12.80 -4.88 -3.13
CA ASP A 52 -13.13 -4.98 -1.70
C ASP A 52 -12.26 -6.00 -0.94
N ALA A 53 -11.96 -7.16 -1.52
CA ALA A 53 -11.09 -8.16 -0.90
C ALA A 53 -9.63 -7.70 -0.82
N ALA A 54 -9.15 -6.99 -1.85
CA ALA A 54 -7.82 -6.38 -1.83
C ALA A 54 -7.72 -5.25 -0.80
N LEU A 55 -8.75 -4.39 -0.74
CA LEU A 55 -8.87 -3.33 0.26
C LEU A 55 -8.90 -3.92 1.68
N GLY A 56 -9.65 -4.99 1.91
CA GLY A 56 -9.69 -5.67 3.21
C GLY A 56 -8.36 -6.33 3.61
N GLU A 57 -7.53 -6.79 2.67
CA GLU A 57 -6.18 -7.30 2.98
C GLU A 57 -5.25 -6.21 3.49
N ILE A 58 -5.17 -5.07 2.79
CA ILE A 58 -4.33 -3.96 3.23
C ILE A 58 -4.86 -3.30 4.51
N GLU A 59 -6.18 -3.34 4.74
CA GLU A 59 -6.79 -2.90 6.01
C GLU A 59 -6.31 -3.74 7.20
N ARG A 60 -6.30 -5.07 7.06
CA ARG A 60 -5.84 -5.99 8.12
C ARG A 60 -4.37 -5.77 8.50
N GLY A 61 -3.53 -5.36 7.54
CA GLY A 61 -2.12 -5.05 7.77
C GLY A 61 -1.81 -3.59 8.11
N ARG A 62 -2.83 -2.72 8.25
CA ARG A 62 -2.66 -1.28 8.46
C ARG A 62 -1.94 -0.98 9.78
N GLY A 63 -0.85 -0.22 9.72
CA GLY A 63 -0.05 0.18 10.89
C GLY A 63 0.88 -0.91 11.43
N THR A 64 0.90 -2.10 10.84
CA THR A 64 1.77 -3.21 11.22
C THR A 64 2.62 -3.70 10.05
N LEU A 65 1.99 -4.09 8.95
CA LEU A 65 2.67 -4.49 7.71
C LEU A 65 2.83 -3.31 6.75
N TYR A 66 1.85 -2.41 6.73
CA TYR A 66 1.75 -1.29 5.81
C TYR A 66 1.58 0.04 6.53
N ASP A 67 2.03 1.14 5.92
CA ASP A 67 1.83 2.47 6.46
C ASP A 67 0.35 2.85 6.54
N ALA A 68 -0.08 3.28 7.72
CA ALA A 68 -1.43 3.74 7.94
C ALA A 68 -1.82 4.88 6.98
N SER A 69 -0.94 5.88 6.79
CA SER A 69 -1.18 7.01 5.89
C SER A 69 -1.32 6.58 4.42
N VAL A 70 -0.55 5.58 3.99
CA VAL A 70 -0.57 5.06 2.62
C VAL A 70 -1.83 4.24 2.37
N VAL A 71 -2.19 3.35 3.31
CA VAL A 71 -3.45 2.58 3.25
C VAL A 71 -4.65 3.53 3.19
N ASP A 72 -4.68 4.56 4.03
CA ASP A 72 -5.75 5.56 4.02
C ASP A 72 -5.82 6.33 2.69
N ALA A 73 -4.66 6.69 2.11
CA ALA A 73 -4.60 7.31 0.79
C ALA A 73 -5.13 6.37 -0.31
N CYS A 74 -4.79 5.07 -0.24
CA CYS A 74 -5.28 4.05 -1.17
C CYS A 74 -6.81 3.93 -1.12
N PHE A 75 -7.41 3.88 0.08
CA PHE A 75 -8.88 3.90 0.23
C PHE A 75 -9.53 5.14 -0.36
N ARG A 76 -8.94 6.33 -0.19
CA ARG A 76 -9.47 7.57 -0.80
C ARG A 76 -9.46 7.53 -2.33
N VAL A 77 -8.41 6.94 -2.92
CA VAL A 77 -8.28 6.83 -4.38
C VAL A 77 -9.20 5.76 -4.96
N LEU A 78 -9.36 4.62 -4.29
CA LEU A 78 -10.05 3.43 -4.83
C LEU A 78 -11.49 3.24 -4.32
N GLY A 79 -11.83 3.69 -3.12
CA GLY A 79 -13.15 3.51 -2.48
C GLY A 79 -14.26 4.45 -2.97
N GLY A 80 -14.00 5.26 -4.00
CA GLY A 80 -14.97 6.20 -4.57
C GLY A 80 -14.93 7.59 -3.93
N GLY A 81 -14.09 8.46 -4.51
CA GLY A 81 -14.33 9.90 -4.54
C GLY A 81 -13.42 10.75 -3.65
N ALA A 82 -12.34 11.28 -4.22
CA ALA A 82 -12.28 12.67 -4.66
C ALA A 82 -10.83 12.95 -5.12
N ARG A 83 -10.68 13.63 -6.27
CA ARG A 83 -9.42 14.23 -6.65
C ARG A 83 -8.97 15.13 -5.50
N ALA A 84 -7.91 14.76 -4.79
CA ALA A 84 -7.19 15.68 -3.95
C ALA A 84 -6.57 16.72 -4.87
N THR A 85 -7.25 17.85 -5.06
CA THR A 85 -6.60 19.07 -5.50
C THR A 85 -5.63 19.48 -4.39
N PRO A 86 -4.35 19.75 -4.70
CA PRO A 86 -3.45 20.33 -3.72
C PRO A 86 -3.82 21.81 -3.59
N GLU A 87 -4.71 22.14 -2.65
CA GLU A 87 -4.86 23.50 -2.17
C GLU A 87 -4.11 23.66 -0.85
N GLY A 88 -2.97 24.35 -0.96
CA GLY A 88 -2.44 25.30 0.01
C GLY A 88 -2.14 24.80 1.43
N ASP A 89 -0.85 24.64 1.73
CA ASP A 89 -0.34 25.27 2.95
C ASP A 89 1.03 25.95 2.71
N THR A 90 0.87 27.27 2.70
CA THR A 90 1.73 28.46 2.80
C THR A 90 2.97 28.36 3.73
N PRO A 91 3.92 29.33 3.70
CA PRO A 91 3.70 30.75 4.02
C PRO A 91 3.96 31.75 2.89
#